data_AF-A0A526QFC8-F1
#
_entry.id   AF-A0A526QFC8-F1
#
_cell.length_a   1.000
_cell.length_b   1.000
_cell.length_c   1.000
_cell.angle_alpha   90.00
_cell.angle_beta   90.00
_cell.angle_gamma   90.00
#
_symmetry.space_group_name_H-M   'P 1'
#
loop_
_entity.id
_entity.type
_entity.pdbx_description
1 polymer ?
#
loop_
_entity_poly.entity_id
_entity_poly.type
_entity_poly.pdbx_seq_one_letter_code
_entity_poly.pdbx_strand_id
1 'polypeptide(L)' 'MADFQRIRARAAKRKGGEAALASLLGPLPDNKA' A
#
# COMPACT_ATOMS: atom_id res chain seq x y z
N MET A 1 -10.95 -6.23 -1.80
CA MET A 1 -10.51 -4.94 -2.39
C MET A 1 -10.56 -3.78 -1.36
N ALA A 2 -11.71 -3.49 -0.73
CA ALA A 2 -11.81 -2.42 0.28
C ALA A 2 -10.91 -2.64 1.52
N ASP A 3 -10.78 -3.87 2.00
CA ASP A 3 -9.93 -4.17 3.17
C ASP A 3 -8.44 -4.06 2.86
N PHE A 4 -8.03 -4.35 1.63
CA PHE A 4 -6.66 -4.14 1.19
C PHE A 4 -6.29 -2.66 1.25
N GLN A 5 -7.16 -1.78 0.73
CA GLN A 5 -6.90 -0.34 0.78
C GLN A 5 -6.84 0.19 2.22
N ARG A 6 -7.68 -0.33 3.14
CA ARG A 6 -7.60 0.02 4.57
C ARG A 6 -6.31 -0.48 5.23
N ILE A 7 -5.85 -1.69 4.90
CA ILE A 7 -4.57 -2.22 5.38
C ILE A 7 -3.41 -1.37 4.85
N ARG A 8 -3.44 -1.04 3.56
CA ARG A 8 -2.42 -0.21 2.90
C ARG A 8 -2.33 1.18 3.51
N ALA A 9 -3.46 1.87 3.67
CA ALA A 9 -3.49 3.21 4.28
C ALA A 9 -2.92 3.20 5.72
N ARG A 10 -3.23 2.16 6.52
CA ARG A 10 -2.64 1.99 7.85
C ARG A 10 -1.14 1.74 7.79
N ALA A 11 -0.67 0.94 6.84
CA ALA A 11 0.75 0.70 6.63
C ALA A 11 1.48 1.99 6.23
N ALA A 12 0.91 2.78 5.31
CA ALA A 12 1.47 4.06 4.89
C ALA A 12 1.59 5.01 6.07
N LYS A 13 0.53 5.16 6.88
CA LYS A 13 0.58 5.97 8.11
C LYS A 13 1.70 5.53 9.06
N ARG A 14 1.99 4.23 9.16
CA ARG A 14 3.05 3.68 10.03
C ARG A 14 4.45 3.76 9.43
N LYS A 15 4.59 3.91 8.13
CA LYS A 15 5.87 3.85 7.40
C LYS A 15 6.35 5.20 6.86
N GLY A 16 5.65 6.29 7.17
CA GLY A 16 6.02 7.64 6.73
C GLY A 16 5.34 8.10 5.45
N GLY A 17 4.19 7.52 5.10
CA GLY A 17 3.37 7.88 3.94
C GLY A 17 3.42 6.85 2.81
N GLU A 18 2.64 7.11 1.75
CA GLU A 18 2.53 6.21 0.59
C GLU A 18 3.84 6.10 -0.19
N ALA A 19 4.61 7.18 -0.34
CA ALA A 19 5.89 7.14 -1.06
C ALA A 19 6.91 6.23 -0.38
N ALA A 20 7.05 6.33 0.94
CA ALA A 20 7.91 5.44 1.72
C ALA A 20 7.44 3.99 1.68
N LEU A 21 6.12 3.77 1.75
CA LEU A 21 5.54 2.43 1.61
C LEU A 21 5.77 1.83 0.21
N ALA A 22 5.62 2.62 -0.85
CA ALA A 22 5.82 2.18 -2.22
C ALA A 22 7.30 1.84 -2.51
N SER A 23 8.24 2.58 -1.92
CA SER A 23 9.67 2.24 -2.01
C SER A 23 9.99 0.89 -1.34
N LEU A 24 9.35 0.60 -0.20
CA LEU A 24 9.55 -0.67 0.53
C LEU A 24 8.92 -1.88 -0.16
N LEU A 25 7.72 -1.72 -0.72
CA LEU A 25 6.94 -2.83 -1.27
C LEU A 25 7.09 -2.99 -2.78
N GLY A 26 7.62 -1.99 -3.46
CA GLY A 26 7.60 -1.92 -4.92
C GLY A 26 6.21 -1.54 -5.48
N PRO A 27 6.04 -1.67 -6.81
CA PRO A 27 4.79 -1.32 -7.48
C PRO A 27 3.61 -2.14 -6.95
N LEU A 28 2.40 -1.56 -6.97
CA LEU A 28 1.20 -2.36 -6.70
C LEU A 28 1.08 -3.47 -7.74
N PRO A 29 0.78 -4.72 -7.32
CA PRO A 29 0.40 -5.75 -8.26
C PRO A 29 -0.89 -5.35 -8.98
N ASP A 30 -0.87 -5.41 -10.32
CA ASP A 30 -2.06 -5.23 -11.15
C ASP A 30 -2.89 -6.53 -11.10
N ASN A 31 -3.66 -6.68 -10.02
CA ASN A 31 -4.59 -7.81 -9.84
C ASN A 31 -5.88 -7.56 -10.63
N LYS A 32 -5.78 -7.40 -11.95
CA LYS A 32 -6.92 -7.55 -12.86
C LYS A 32 -7.21 -9.05 -12.97
N ALA A 33 -8.23 -9.49 -12.25
CA ALA A 33 -8.87 -10.78 -12.46
C ALA A 33 -9.68 -10.76 -13.75
#